data_AF-A0A3N6M903-F1
#
_entry.id   AF-A0A3N6M903-F1
#
_cell.length_a   1.000
_cell.length_b   1.000
_cell.length_c   1.000
_cell.angle_alpha   90.00
_cell.angle_beta   90.00
_cell.angle_gamma   90.00
#
_symmetry.space_group_name_H-M   'P 1'
#
loop_
_entity.id
_entity.type
_entity.pdbx_description
1 polymer ?
#
loop_
_entity_poly.entity_id
_entity_poly.type
_entity_poly.pdbx_seq_one_letter_code
_entity_poly.pdbx_strand_id
1 'polypeptide(L)'
;MVRPSPSSIALGAVGGGVNVALVLALYARAGYPTLETYAGVSLLVVTGFVLGFVPAFVSAHTRLIVPAIGFLAALAGTVFVELTTPSPEWSELEGYLVVDGPTHVGSYANTWYVWLSLFLLAGVLECGIRQGYGIETRRLRNLPTPPFSPGTLAWVVLGFASLVGVSTVLLALRAGIRPPIAAVGVFVGAVGVTAVPLAAVLARGIVSPAILFAVLVPYVLSVEVFTTTDSPVHLLLFGPYAVVLVVAWVLEATVRSRVRGWDGGRFVSDGGT
;
A
#
# COMPACT_ATOMS: atom_id res chain seq x y z
N MET A 1 -13.72 -0.50 22.64
CA MET A 1 -12.47 -0.21 21.91
C MET A 1 -11.33 -0.13 22.92
N VAL A 2 -10.25 -0.87 22.72
CA VAL A 2 -9.08 -0.83 23.61
C VAL A 2 -8.26 0.41 23.26
N ARG A 3 -7.91 1.22 24.27
CA ARG A 3 -7.13 2.44 24.06
C ARG A 3 -5.71 2.11 23.57
N PRO A 4 -5.10 2.92 22.68
CA PRO A 4 -3.71 2.75 22.31
C PRO A 4 -2.78 2.83 23.52
N SER A 5 -1.78 1.94 23.57
CA SER A 5 -0.76 2.04 24.63
C SER A 5 0.18 3.20 24.33
N PRO A 6 0.70 3.90 25.36
CA PRO A 6 1.72 4.94 25.18
C PRO A 6 2.92 4.45 24.37
N SER A 7 3.31 3.19 24.55
CA SER A 7 4.39 2.56 23.78
C SER A 7 4.10 2.46 22.27
N SER A 8 2.87 2.13 21.88
CA SER A 8 2.50 2.07 20.46
C SER A 8 2.53 3.46 19.81
N ILE A 9 2.07 4.49 20.54
CA ILE A 9 2.15 5.89 20.10
C ILE A 9 3.61 6.33 19.98
N ALA A 10 4.44 6.02 20.97
CA ALA A 10 5.86 6.36 20.94
C ALA A 10 6.60 5.70 19.77
N LEU A 11 6.34 4.41 19.49
CA LEU A 11 6.92 3.72 18.34
C LEU A 11 6.44 4.31 17.01
N GLY A 12 5.16 4.69 16.91
CA GLY A 12 4.65 5.46 15.79
C GLY A 12 5.42 6.78 15.62
N ALA A 13 5.56 7.55 16.69
CA ALA A 13 6.26 8.84 16.67
C ALA A 13 7.73 8.70 16.25
N VAL A 14 8.42 7.65 16.69
CA VAL A 14 9.78 7.32 16.24
C VAL A 14 9.79 7.01 14.75
N GLY A 15 8.87 6.17 14.26
CA GLY A 15 8.78 5.85 12.82
C GLY A 15 8.53 7.09 11.95
N GLY A 16 7.58 7.95 12.36
CA GLY A 16 7.29 9.22 11.69
C GLY A 16 8.48 10.18 11.72
N GLY A 17 9.12 10.35 12.88
CA GLY A 17 10.29 11.21 13.05
C GLY A 17 11.49 10.75 12.21
N VAL A 18 11.79 9.45 12.19
CA VAL A 18 12.86 8.88 11.36
C VAL A 18 12.59 9.11 9.88
N ASN A 19 11.35 8.89 9.41
CA ASN A 19 11.00 9.14 8.02
C ASN A 19 11.19 10.61 7.64
N VAL A 20 10.67 11.53 8.46
CA VAL A 20 10.83 12.98 8.23
C VAL A 20 12.30 13.38 8.21
N ALA A 21 13.09 12.93 9.18
CA ALA A 21 14.51 13.28 9.25
C ALA A 21 15.28 12.81 8.02
N LEU A 22 15.05 11.58 7.57
CA LEU A 22 15.71 11.04 6.36
C LEU A 22 15.24 11.75 5.09
N VAL A 23 13.94 11.97 4.93
CA VAL A 23 13.40 12.70 3.77
C VAL A 23 13.97 14.11 3.70
N LEU A 24 13.99 14.86 4.81
CA LEU A 24 14.56 16.21 4.85
C LEU A 24 16.06 16.19 4.57
N ALA A 25 16.81 15.23 5.11
CA ALA A 25 18.24 15.10 4.87
C ALA A 25 18.55 14.82 3.39
N LEU A 26 17.77 13.94 2.75
CA LEU A 26 17.90 13.64 1.32
C LEU A 26 17.48 14.83 0.44
N TYR A 27 16.39 15.52 0.78
CA TYR A 27 15.97 16.75 0.10
C TYR A 27 17.05 17.83 0.18
N ALA A 28 17.66 18.02 1.35
CA ALA A 28 18.74 18.99 1.55
C ALA A 28 20.00 18.61 0.78
N ARG A 29 20.38 17.32 0.78
CA ARG A 29 21.51 16.80 -0.01
C ARG A 29 21.35 17.09 -1.50
N ALA A 30 20.13 16.92 -2.01
CA ALA A 30 19.84 17.07 -3.43
C ALA A 30 19.35 18.48 -3.82
N GLY A 31 19.38 19.45 -2.90
CA GLY A 31 19.07 20.85 -3.20
C GLY A 31 17.62 21.12 -3.62
N TYR A 32 16.64 20.35 -3.11
CA TYR A 32 15.25 20.49 -3.52
C TYR A 32 14.66 21.87 -3.13
N PRO A 33 14.11 22.65 -4.08
CA PRO A 33 13.51 23.96 -3.80
C PRO A 33 12.28 23.93 -2.91
N THR A 34 11.70 22.74 -2.68
CA THR A 34 10.62 22.56 -1.70
C THR A 34 11.02 23.04 -0.30
N LEU A 35 12.31 23.01 0.03
CA LEU A 35 12.84 23.49 1.31
C LEU A 35 12.90 25.02 1.43
N GLU A 36 12.71 25.76 0.34
CA GLU A 36 12.77 27.23 0.32
C GLU A 36 11.46 27.87 0.80
N THR A 37 10.37 27.11 0.91
CA THR A 37 9.05 27.61 1.33
C THR A 37 8.56 26.94 2.61
N TYR A 38 8.06 27.73 3.56
CA TYR A 38 7.48 27.21 4.80
C TYR A 38 6.30 26.26 4.55
N ALA A 39 5.49 26.54 3.53
CA ALA A 39 4.36 25.69 3.14
C ALA A 39 4.82 24.33 2.62
N GLY A 40 5.83 24.30 1.75
CA GLY A 40 6.41 23.07 1.21
C GLY A 40 7.01 22.19 2.30
N VAL A 41 7.82 22.78 3.18
CA VAL A 41 8.42 22.08 4.32
C VAL A 41 7.35 21.54 5.27
N SER A 42 6.34 22.34 5.60
CA SER A 42 5.28 21.92 6.52
C SER A 42 4.46 20.75 5.96
N LEU A 43 4.10 20.79 4.67
CA LEU A 43 3.40 19.68 4.02
C LEU A 43 4.26 18.41 3.99
N LEU A 44 5.55 18.54 3.67
CA LEU A 44 6.52 17.45 3.63
C LEU A 44 6.69 16.79 5.01
N VAL A 45 6.80 17.60 6.07
CA VAL A 45 6.90 17.11 7.45
C VAL A 45 5.63 16.38 7.85
N VAL A 46 4.45 16.94 7.59
CA VAL A 46 3.18 16.31 7.98
C VAL A 46 2.95 14.99 7.24
N THR A 47 3.09 15.00 5.92
CA THR A 47 2.87 13.80 5.10
C THR A 47 3.94 12.74 5.35
N GLY A 48 5.20 13.14 5.47
CA GLY A 48 6.31 12.26 5.86
C GLY A 48 6.12 11.67 7.25
N PHE A 49 5.65 12.47 8.22
CA PHE A 49 5.40 11.97 9.57
C PHE A 49 4.27 10.94 9.55
N VAL A 50 3.15 11.22 8.88
CA VAL A 50 2.01 10.28 8.76
C VAL A 50 2.46 8.97 8.11
N LEU A 51 3.24 9.06 7.04
CA LEU A 51 3.72 7.90 6.29
C LEU A 51 4.59 6.95 7.13
N GLY A 52 5.43 7.50 8.02
CA GLY A 52 6.22 6.67 8.96
C GLY A 52 5.44 6.29 10.22
N PHE A 53 4.58 7.18 10.72
CA PHE A 53 3.84 7.00 11.96
C PHE A 53 2.83 5.87 11.85
N VAL A 54 1.97 5.90 10.84
CA VAL A 54 0.84 4.97 10.73
C VAL A 54 1.28 3.50 10.64
N PRO A 55 2.18 3.08 9.74
CA PRO A 55 2.59 1.67 9.67
C PRO A 55 3.31 1.20 10.94
N ALA A 56 4.16 2.03 11.55
CA ALA A 56 4.84 1.72 12.80
C ALA A 56 3.85 1.61 13.98
N PHE A 57 2.92 2.55 14.09
CA PHE A 57 1.86 2.56 15.09
C PHE A 57 0.94 1.34 14.95
N VAL A 58 0.43 1.08 13.74
CA VAL A 58 -0.45 -0.06 13.45
C VAL A 58 0.25 -1.35 13.81
N SER A 59 1.50 -1.53 13.40
CA SER A 59 2.29 -2.74 13.71
C SER A 59 2.49 -2.92 15.21
N ALA A 60 2.87 -1.85 15.93
CA ALA A 60 3.05 -1.88 17.38
C ALA A 60 1.73 -2.14 18.13
N HIS A 61 0.63 -1.55 17.68
CA HIS A 61 -0.67 -1.63 18.32
C HIS A 61 -1.36 -2.98 18.09
N THR A 62 -1.19 -3.58 16.91
CA THR A 62 -1.90 -4.79 16.48
C THR A 62 -1.04 -6.06 16.46
N ARG A 63 0.30 -5.91 16.54
CA ARG A 63 1.30 -6.97 16.36
C ARG A 63 1.33 -7.58 14.95
N LEU A 64 0.75 -6.88 13.98
CA LEU A 64 1.05 -7.08 12.57
C LEU A 64 2.50 -6.61 12.30
N ILE A 65 3.19 -7.28 11.40
CA ILE A 65 4.61 -7.05 11.12
C ILE A 65 4.79 -6.48 9.70
N VAL A 66 3.96 -6.91 8.77
CA VAL A 66 4.07 -6.56 7.35
C VAL A 66 3.97 -5.06 7.08
N PRO A 67 3.10 -4.26 7.74
CA PRO A 67 3.07 -2.82 7.51
C PRO A 67 4.40 -2.12 7.83
N ALA A 68 5.02 -2.45 8.97
CA ALA A 68 6.31 -1.88 9.36
C ALA A 68 7.45 -2.37 8.45
N ILE A 69 7.46 -3.65 8.06
CA ILE A 69 8.46 -4.17 7.10
C ILE A 69 8.31 -3.47 5.75
N GLY A 70 7.09 -3.33 5.24
CA GLY A 70 6.83 -2.65 3.97
C GLY A 70 7.28 -1.19 4.00
N PHE A 71 7.01 -0.49 5.11
CA PHE A 71 7.51 0.88 5.34
C PHE A 71 9.04 0.94 5.32
N LEU A 72 9.71 0.08 6.10
CA LEU A 72 11.17 0.05 6.15
C LEU A 72 11.79 -0.30 4.80
N ALA A 73 11.18 -1.23 4.04
CA ALA A 73 11.62 -1.61 2.71
C ALA A 73 11.49 -0.45 1.71
N ALA A 74 10.37 0.27 1.73
CA ALA A 74 10.17 1.44 0.86
C ALA A 74 11.14 2.58 1.20
N LEU A 75 11.31 2.86 2.49
CA LEU A 75 12.23 3.90 2.96
C LEU A 75 13.69 3.55 2.65
N ALA A 76 14.13 2.33 2.98
CA ALA A 76 15.49 1.86 2.70
C ALA A 76 15.76 1.79 1.19
N GLY A 77 14.79 1.32 0.40
CA GLY A 77 14.87 1.33 -1.06
C GLY A 77 15.01 2.74 -1.62
N THR A 78 14.22 3.69 -1.13
CA THR A 78 14.31 5.10 -1.54
C THR A 78 15.67 5.69 -1.20
N VAL A 79 16.14 5.49 0.03
CA VAL A 79 17.48 5.95 0.47
C VAL A 79 18.57 5.33 -0.40
N PHE A 80 18.48 4.02 -0.65
CA PHE A 80 19.46 3.31 -1.47
C PHE A 80 19.52 3.86 -2.89
N VAL A 81 18.37 4.01 -3.56
CA VAL A 81 18.33 4.52 -4.93
C VAL A 81 18.83 5.97 -4.97
N GLU A 82 18.33 6.86 -4.10
CA GLU A 82 18.75 8.27 -4.05
C GLU A 82 20.26 8.46 -3.79
N LEU A 83 20.88 7.56 -3.03
CA LEU A 83 22.32 7.60 -2.74
C LEU A 83 23.17 6.96 -3.84
N THR A 84 22.59 6.07 -4.66
CA THR A 84 23.32 5.32 -5.70
C THR A 84 23.10 5.87 -7.11
N THR A 85 22.14 6.77 -7.31
CA THR A 85 21.94 7.50 -8.56
C THR A 85 22.56 8.90 -8.50
N PRO A 86 22.89 9.51 -9.66
CA PRO A 86 23.30 10.91 -9.71
C PRO A 86 22.24 11.83 -9.07
N SER A 87 22.68 12.88 -8.39
CA SER A 87 21.79 13.91 -7.85
C SER A 87 21.10 14.67 -8.99
N PRO A 88 19.84 15.13 -8.79
CA PRO A 88 19.20 16.03 -9.75
C PRO A 88 19.90 17.39 -9.77
N GLU A 89 19.96 18.00 -10.95
CA GLU A 89 20.40 19.37 -11.16
C GLU A 89 19.18 20.27 -11.35
N TRP A 90 19.17 21.41 -10.66
CA TRP A 90 18.07 22.38 -10.70
C TRP A 90 18.51 23.61 -11.48
N SER A 91 17.72 23.99 -12.48
CA SER A 91 17.95 25.18 -13.30
C SER A 91 16.66 25.96 -13.52
N GLU A 92 16.77 27.20 -13.99
CA GLU A 92 15.61 28.01 -14.37
C GLU A 92 15.59 28.22 -15.88
N LEU A 93 14.47 27.88 -16.52
CA LEU A 93 14.21 28.14 -17.93
C LEU A 93 12.95 29.01 -18.05
N GLU A 94 13.11 30.24 -18.55
CA GLU A 94 12.01 31.21 -18.71
C GLU A 94 11.22 31.48 -17.41
N GLY A 95 11.88 31.41 -16.25
CA GLY A 95 11.25 31.57 -14.93
C GLY A 95 10.51 30.33 -14.41
N TYR A 96 10.58 29.21 -15.14
CA TYR A 96 10.13 27.90 -14.67
C TYR A 96 11.32 27.09 -14.15
N LEU A 97 11.13 26.49 -12.98
CA LEU A 97 12.10 25.55 -12.42
C LEU A 97 12.12 24.27 -13.28
N VAL A 98 13.28 23.97 -13.83
CA VAL A 98 13.57 22.74 -14.58
C VAL A 98 14.46 21.85 -13.73
N VAL A 99 14.20 20.55 -13.78
CA VAL A 99 15.00 19.54 -13.10
C VAL A 99 15.59 18.59 -14.13
N ASP A 100 16.91 18.48 -14.14
CA ASP A 100 17.64 17.52 -14.94
C ASP A 100 18.08 16.35 -14.03
N GLY A 101 17.59 15.16 -14.32
CA GLY A 101 17.91 13.95 -13.58
C GLY A 101 16.81 13.45 -12.62
N PRO A 102 17.06 12.33 -11.93
CA PRO A 102 16.02 11.63 -11.18
C PRO A 102 15.71 12.32 -9.84
N THR A 103 14.42 12.30 -9.46
CA THR A 103 13.94 12.85 -8.18
C THR A 103 13.29 11.77 -7.31
N HIS A 104 14.06 10.76 -6.86
CA HIS A 104 13.49 9.57 -6.23
C HIS A 104 12.90 9.87 -4.85
N VAL A 105 13.62 10.57 -3.97
CA VAL A 105 13.07 11.01 -2.66
C VAL A 105 11.89 11.97 -2.86
N GLY A 106 11.99 12.83 -3.89
CA GLY A 106 10.92 13.70 -4.33
C GLY A 106 9.66 12.90 -4.61
N SER A 107 9.78 11.88 -5.45
CA SER A 107 8.68 10.99 -5.86
C SER A 107 8.11 10.20 -4.68
N TYR A 108 8.97 9.61 -3.85
CA TYR A 108 8.56 8.87 -2.64
C TYR A 108 7.68 9.70 -1.70
N ALA A 109 8.14 10.91 -1.35
CA ALA A 109 7.42 11.78 -0.42
C ALA A 109 6.09 12.27 -1.02
N ASN A 110 6.11 12.56 -2.31
CA ASN A 110 4.98 13.06 -3.06
C ASN A 110 3.87 12.03 -3.32
N THR A 111 4.22 10.74 -3.34
CA THR A 111 3.29 9.62 -3.52
C THR A 111 3.04 8.89 -2.21
N TRP A 112 3.17 9.57 -1.07
CA TRP A 112 2.97 9.02 0.28
C TRP A 112 1.63 8.25 0.42
N TYR A 113 0.58 8.70 -0.27
CA TYR A 113 -0.73 8.07 -0.25
C TYR A 113 -0.73 6.66 -0.88
N VAL A 114 0.12 6.41 -1.89
CA VAL A 114 0.28 5.08 -2.50
C VAL A 114 0.91 4.14 -1.48
N TRP A 115 2.05 4.54 -0.93
CA TRP A 115 2.80 3.77 0.07
C TRP A 115 1.93 3.44 1.29
N LEU A 116 1.25 4.45 1.84
CA LEU A 116 0.36 4.27 2.98
C LEU A 116 -0.78 3.29 2.67
N SER A 117 -1.42 3.40 1.50
CA SER A 117 -2.48 2.48 1.09
C SER A 117 -1.99 1.03 1.00
N LEU A 118 -0.78 0.81 0.47
CA LEU A 118 -0.17 -0.50 0.36
C LEU A 118 0.21 -1.09 1.72
N PHE A 119 0.79 -0.30 2.64
CA PHE A 119 1.15 -0.79 3.97
C PHE A 119 -0.08 -1.21 4.77
N LEU A 120 -1.15 -0.42 4.68
CA LEU A 120 -2.41 -0.73 5.34
C LEU A 120 -3.06 -1.99 4.76
N LEU A 121 -3.13 -2.09 3.43
CA LEU A 121 -3.63 -3.28 2.74
C LEU A 121 -2.85 -4.53 3.12
N ALA A 122 -1.51 -4.44 3.15
CA ALA A 122 -0.66 -5.55 3.52
C ALA A 122 -0.90 -6.01 4.97
N GLY A 123 -1.21 -5.09 5.88
CA GLY A 123 -1.66 -5.42 7.23
C GLY A 123 -3.00 -6.17 7.27
N VAL A 124 -3.97 -5.80 6.42
CA VAL A 124 -5.25 -6.51 6.32
C VAL A 124 -5.05 -7.93 5.78
N LEU A 125 -4.21 -8.09 4.76
CA LEU A 125 -3.87 -9.41 4.21
C LEU A 125 -3.15 -10.27 5.26
N GLU A 126 -2.15 -9.72 5.96
CA GLU A 126 -1.47 -10.41 7.06
C GLU A 126 -2.47 -10.84 8.15
N CYS A 127 -3.37 -9.95 8.56
CA CYS A 127 -4.41 -10.25 9.53
C CYS A 127 -5.28 -11.42 9.08
N GLY A 128 -5.81 -11.37 7.85
CA GLY A 128 -6.64 -12.42 7.28
C GLY A 128 -5.94 -13.77 7.20
N ILE A 129 -4.68 -13.79 6.74
CA ILE A 129 -3.87 -15.01 6.66
C ILE A 129 -3.59 -15.55 8.06
N ARG A 130 -3.10 -14.73 8.99
CA ARG A 130 -2.75 -15.20 10.34
C ARG A 130 -3.96 -15.73 11.10
N GLN A 131 -5.08 -15.03 11.04
CA GLN A 131 -6.32 -15.46 11.70
C GLN A 131 -6.90 -16.72 11.05
N GLY A 132 -6.88 -16.79 9.71
CA GLY A 132 -7.38 -17.93 8.96
C GLY A 132 -6.64 -19.23 9.18
N TYR A 133 -5.32 -19.16 9.18
CA TYR A 133 -4.43 -20.31 9.30
C TYR A 133 -3.97 -20.57 10.74
N GLY A 134 -4.44 -19.79 11.71
CA GLY A 134 -4.05 -19.94 13.11
C GLY A 134 -2.58 -19.59 13.40
N ILE A 135 -1.93 -18.81 12.52
CA ILE A 135 -0.50 -18.46 12.62
C ILE A 135 -0.31 -17.37 13.68
N GLU A 136 0.26 -17.75 14.82
CA GLU A 136 0.57 -16.84 15.93
C GLU A 136 -0.62 -15.96 16.38
N THR A 137 -1.86 -16.46 16.29
CA THR A 137 -3.07 -15.67 16.60
C THR A 137 -3.10 -15.12 18.02
N ARG A 138 -2.49 -15.83 18.97
CA ARG A 138 -2.32 -15.39 20.37
C ARG A 138 -1.51 -14.11 20.53
N ARG A 139 -0.71 -13.74 19.51
CA ARG A 139 0.09 -12.51 19.51
C ARG A 139 -0.68 -11.31 18.94
N LEU A 140 -1.68 -11.53 18.09
CA LEU A 140 -2.51 -10.46 17.52
C LEU A 140 -3.32 -9.77 18.62
N ARG A 141 -3.49 -8.45 18.49
CA ARG A 141 -4.20 -7.62 19.48
C ARG A 141 -5.10 -6.61 18.79
N ASN A 142 -6.21 -6.26 19.44
CA ASN A 142 -7.09 -5.15 19.03
C ASN A 142 -7.61 -5.25 17.58
N LEU A 143 -7.71 -6.46 17.03
CA LEU A 143 -8.24 -6.74 15.71
C LEU A 143 -9.56 -7.48 15.82
N PRO A 144 -10.52 -7.25 14.90
CA PRO A 144 -11.73 -8.04 14.85
C PRO A 144 -11.40 -9.51 14.55
N THR A 145 -12.18 -10.42 15.12
CA THR A 145 -11.99 -11.87 14.94
C THR A 145 -12.99 -12.42 13.94
N PRO A 146 -12.57 -13.29 13.01
CA PRO A 146 -13.48 -13.97 12.08
C PRO A 146 -14.36 -15.00 12.83
N PRO A 147 -15.51 -15.41 12.25
CA PRO A 147 -15.99 -15.05 10.92
C PRO A 147 -16.55 -13.62 10.86
N PHE A 148 -16.31 -12.93 9.75
CA PHE A 148 -16.87 -11.60 9.49
C PHE A 148 -18.30 -11.73 8.98
N SER A 149 -19.19 -10.83 9.43
CA SER A 149 -20.52 -10.72 8.78
C SER A 149 -20.35 -10.32 7.31
N PRO A 150 -21.26 -10.73 6.39
CA PRO A 150 -21.17 -10.36 4.98
C PRO A 150 -21.06 -8.84 4.75
N GLY A 151 -21.79 -8.05 5.56
CA GLY A 151 -21.71 -6.59 5.53
C GLY A 151 -20.36 -6.06 5.98
N THR A 152 -19.79 -6.58 7.07
CA THR A 152 -18.46 -6.19 7.54
C THR A 152 -17.38 -6.55 6.52
N LEU A 153 -17.46 -7.74 5.94
CA LEU A 153 -16.55 -8.19 4.89
C LEU A 153 -16.61 -7.25 3.67
N ALA A 154 -17.81 -6.95 3.17
CA ALA A 154 -18.00 -6.04 2.05
C ALA A 154 -17.42 -4.65 2.34
N TRP A 155 -17.66 -4.10 3.54
CA TRP A 155 -17.11 -2.82 3.96
C TRP A 155 -15.59 -2.80 4.04
N VAL A 156 -14.97 -3.85 4.59
CA VAL A 156 -13.51 -3.96 4.65
C VAL A 156 -12.92 -4.06 3.25
N VAL A 157 -13.45 -4.97 2.41
CA VAL A 157 -12.96 -5.19 1.05
C VAL A 157 -13.10 -3.91 0.22
N LEU A 158 -14.29 -3.31 0.17
CA LEU A 158 -14.54 -2.11 -0.61
C LEU A 158 -13.79 -0.89 -0.05
N GLY A 159 -13.66 -0.76 1.27
CA GLY A 159 -12.94 0.34 1.90
C GLY A 159 -11.46 0.35 1.53
N PHE A 160 -10.76 -0.77 1.70
CA PHE A 160 -9.34 -0.87 1.35
C PHE A 160 -9.10 -0.89 -0.15
N ALA A 161 -9.97 -1.55 -0.93
CA ALA A 161 -9.87 -1.52 -2.39
C ALA A 161 -10.10 -0.11 -2.96
N SER A 162 -11.05 0.65 -2.42
CA SER A 162 -11.28 2.05 -2.81
C SER A 162 -10.12 2.95 -2.39
N LEU A 163 -9.51 2.71 -1.23
CA LEU A 163 -8.31 3.45 -0.80
C LEU A 163 -7.15 3.27 -1.80
N VAL A 164 -6.90 2.03 -2.24
CA VAL A 164 -5.90 1.73 -3.28
C VAL A 164 -6.32 2.26 -4.65
N GLY A 165 -7.61 2.23 -4.96
CA GLY A 165 -8.17 2.82 -6.17
C GLY A 165 -7.91 4.32 -6.26
N VAL A 166 -8.26 5.07 -5.20
CA VAL A 166 -8.03 6.51 -5.12
C VAL A 166 -6.54 6.83 -5.16
N SER A 167 -5.70 6.09 -4.43
CA SER A 167 -4.26 6.32 -4.45
C SER A 167 -3.67 6.08 -5.84
N THR A 168 -4.10 5.03 -6.55
CA THR A 168 -3.65 4.74 -7.92
C THR A 168 -4.12 5.80 -8.91
N VAL A 169 -5.35 6.31 -8.77
CA VAL A 169 -5.86 7.41 -9.60
C VAL A 169 -5.07 8.69 -9.38
N LEU A 170 -4.79 9.05 -8.12
CA LEU A 170 -3.99 10.25 -7.81
C LEU A 170 -2.59 10.13 -8.41
N LEU A 171 -1.98 8.95 -8.38
CA LEU A 171 -0.71 8.67 -9.04
C LEU A 171 -0.83 8.86 -10.55
N ALA A 172 -1.86 8.31 -11.18
CA ALA A 172 -2.06 8.39 -12.61
C ALA A 172 -2.37 9.82 -13.11
N LEU A 173 -3.15 10.59 -12.34
CA LEU A 173 -3.42 12.00 -12.62
C LEU A 173 -2.14 12.84 -12.50
N ARG A 174 -1.29 12.52 -11.52
CA ARG A 174 0.03 13.15 -11.36
C ARG A 174 0.96 12.83 -12.53
N ALA A 175 0.90 11.61 -13.07
CA ALA A 175 1.61 11.20 -14.27
C ALA A 175 1.00 11.76 -15.58
N GLY A 176 -0.09 12.55 -15.50
CA GLY A 176 -0.60 13.30 -16.65
C GLY A 176 -1.68 12.59 -17.48
N ILE A 177 -2.39 11.58 -16.96
CA ILE A 177 -3.53 10.96 -17.69
C ILE A 177 -4.54 12.02 -18.17
N ARG A 178 -4.72 12.07 -19.49
CA ARG A 178 -5.86 12.69 -20.18
C ARG A 178 -6.32 11.71 -21.25
N PRO A 179 -7.63 11.42 -21.43
CA PRO A 179 -8.81 12.09 -20.86
C PRO A 179 -9.36 11.46 -19.55
N PRO A 180 -10.28 12.16 -18.83
CA PRO A 180 -10.83 11.73 -17.53
C PRO A 180 -11.42 10.31 -17.49
N ILE A 181 -11.90 9.80 -18.62
CA ILE A 181 -12.46 8.44 -18.69
C ILE A 181 -11.41 7.36 -18.41
N ALA A 182 -10.13 7.62 -18.72
CA ALA A 182 -9.05 6.71 -18.38
C ALA A 182 -8.81 6.63 -16.86
N ALA A 183 -9.05 7.71 -16.11
CA ALA A 183 -8.96 7.69 -14.65
C ALA A 183 -10.04 6.78 -14.02
N VAL A 184 -11.24 6.72 -14.62
CA VAL A 184 -12.29 5.77 -14.19
C VAL A 184 -11.85 4.32 -14.43
N GLY A 185 -11.25 4.04 -15.59
CA GLY A 185 -10.69 2.72 -15.90
C GLY A 185 -9.59 2.29 -14.92
N VAL A 186 -8.66 3.20 -14.60
CA VAL A 186 -7.61 2.98 -13.59
C VAL A 186 -8.23 2.73 -12.22
N PHE A 187 -9.22 3.51 -11.80
CA PHE A 187 -9.93 3.32 -10.54
C PHE A 187 -10.55 1.93 -10.44
N VAL A 188 -11.35 1.55 -11.44
CA VAL A 188 -12.06 0.26 -11.45
C VAL A 188 -11.06 -0.91 -11.49
N GLY A 189 -9.99 -0.79 -12.28
CA GLY A 189 -8.93 -1.79 -12.33
C GLY A 189 -8.22 -1.95 -11.00
N ALA A 190 -7.83 -0.84 -10.37
CA ALA A 190 -7.17 -0.82 -9.06
C ALA A 190 -8.06 -1.33 -7.91
N VAL A 191 -9.36 -1.02 -7.95
CA VAL A 191 -10.35 -1.59 -7.03
C VAL A 191 -10.46 -3.10 -7.26
N GLY A 192 -10.61 -3.55 -8.51
CA GLY A 192 -10.74 -4.97 -8.84
C GLY A 192 -9.52 -5.78 -8.40
N VAL A 193 -8.31 -5.34 -8.77
CA VAL A 193 -7.06 -6.04 -8.45
C VAL A 193 -6.81 -6.14 -6.94
N THR A 194 -7.37 -5.21 -6.15
CA THR A 194 -7.25 -5.20 -4.69
C THR A 194 -8.38 -5.96 -3.99
N ALA A 195 -9.62 -5.80 -4.47
CA ALA A 195 -10.80 -6.40 -3.87
C ALA A 195 -10.81 -7.92 -4.00
N VAL A 196 -10.38 -8.45 -5.15
CA VAL A 196 -10.33 -9.89 -5.43
C VAL A 196 -9.47 -10.65 -4.41
N PRO A 197 -8.18 -10.32 -4.19
CA PRO A 197 -7.36 -11.02 -3.21
C PRO A 197 -7.82 -10.81 -1.77
N LEU A 198 -8.31 -9.62 -1.42
CA LEU A 198 -8.90 -9.37 -0.10
C LEU A 198 -10.11 -10.26 0.16
N ALA A 199 -11.06 -10.30 -0.79
CA ALA A 199 -12.25 -11.13 -0.66
C ALA A 199 -11.89 -12.62 -0.60
N ALA A 200 -10.96 -13.08 -1.44
CA ALA A 200 -10.50 -14.46 -1.45
C ALA A 200 -9.91 -14.89 -0.09
N VAL A 201 -9.03 -14.06 0.48
CA VAL A 201 -8.40 -14.33 1.79
C VAL A 201 -9.42 -14.23 2.93
N LEU A 202 -10.17 -13.14 3.00
CA LEU A 202 -11.03 -12.87 4.16
C LEU A 202 -12.31 -13.73 4.18
N ALA A 203 -12.83 -14.14 3.02
CA ALA A 203 -14.05 -14.95 2.94
C ALA A 203 -13.76 -16.45 3.00
N ARG A 204 -12.65 -16.91 2.41
CA ARG A 204 -12.39 -18.35 2.20
C ARG A 204 -10.97 -18.79 2.56
N GLY A 205 -10.13 -17.88 3.05
CA GLY A 205 -8.73 -18.18 3.33
C GLY A 205 -7.91 -18.54 2.09
N ILE A 206 -8.33 -18.15 0.89
CA ILE A 206 -7.66 -18.48 -0.38
C ILE A 206 -6.51 -17.48 -0.59
N VAL A 207 -5.28 -17.98 -0.77
CA VAL A 207 -4.06 -17.15 -0.66
C VAL A 207 -3.36 -16.91 -1.99
N SER A 208 -3.56 -17.76 -3.01
CA SER A 208 -2.91 -17.61 -4.31
C SER A 208 -3.14 -16.23 -4.94
N PRO A 209 -4.36 -15.65 -4.96
CA PRO A 209 -4.56 -14.30 -5.46
C PRO A 209 -3.78 -13.25 -4.67
N ALA A 210 -3.65 -13.40 -3.35
CA ALA A 210 -2.91 -12.47 -2.51
C ALA A 210 -1.40 -12.56 -2.72
N ILE A 211 -0.86 -13.75 -2.98
CA ILE A 211 0.55 -13.93 -3.34
C ILE A 211 0.85 -13.25 -4.68
N LEU A 212 0.02 -13.50 -5.70
CA LEU A 212 0.14 -12.87 -7.02
C LEU A 212 0.02 -11.34 -6.93
N PHE A 213 -0.91 -10.85 -6.11
CA PHE A 213 -1.04 -9.43 -5.82
C PHE A 213 0.24 -8.87 -5.19
N ALA A 214 0.75 -9.49 -4.12
CA ALA A 214 1.89 -9.00 -3.36
C ALA A 214 3.19 -8.94 -4.17
N VAL A 215 3.34 -9.80 -5.18
CA VAL A 215 4.50 -9.79 -6.08
C VAL A 215 4.37 -8.70 -7.15
N LEU A 216 3.23 -8.61 -7.83
CA LEU A 216 3.12 -7.78 -9.02
C LEU A 216 2.68 -6.34 -8.74
N VAL A 217 1.66 -6.14 -7.91
CA VAL A 217 1.02 -4.81 -7.78
C VAL A 217 1.93 -3.81 -7.07
N PRO A 218 2.57 -4.12 -5.92
CA PRO A 218 3.54 -3.23 -5.31
C PRO A 218 4.71 -2.90 -6.23
N TYR A 219 5.19 -3.87 -7.02
CA TYR A 219 6.26 -3.67 -8.00
C TYR A 219 5.86 -2.69 -9.11
N VAL A 220 4.69 -2.89 -9.73
CA VAL A 220 4.20 -1.99 -10.79
C VAL A 220 3.99 -0.58 -10.24
N LEU A 221 3.38 -0.44 -9.05
CA LEU A 221 3.20 0.86 -8.42
C LEU A 221 4.53 1.52 -8.04
N SER A 222 5.52 0.76 -7.56
CA SER A 222 6.84 1.33 -7.24
C SER A 222 7.57 1.80 -8.50
N VAL A 223 7.48 1.04 -9.59
CA VAL A 223 8.03 1.45 -10.89
C VAL A 223 7.36 2.75 -11.32
N GLU A 224 6.04 2.85 -11.26
CA GLU A 224 5.31 4.06 -11.62
C GLU A 224 5.69 5.26 -10.74
N VAL A 225 5.89 5.05 -9.44
CA VAL A 225 6.38 6.10 -8.52
C VAL A 225 7.76 6.61 -8.93
N PHE A 226 8.71 5.73 -9.27
CA PHE A 226 10.12 6.12 -9.43
C PHE A 226 10.57 6.39 -10.87
N THR A 227 9.86 5.88 -11.87
CA THR A 227 10.30 5.93 -13.26
C THR A 227 9.55 6.92 -14.13
N THR A 228 8.49 7.57 -13.61
CA THR A 228 7.64 8.53 -14.35
C THR A 228 7.49 8.10 -15.80
N THR A 229 6.78 6.99 -16.04
CA THR A 229 6.58 6.56 -17.42
C THR A 229 5.84 7.67 -18.19
N ASP A 230 6.28 7.98 -19.41
CA ASP A 230 5.59 8.94 -20.30
C ASP A 230 4.12 8.57 -20.56
N SER A 231 3.71 7.35 -20.14
CA SER A 231 2.36 6.88 -20.22
C SER A 231 1.99 5.93 -19.06
N PRO A 232 1.15 6.36 -18.11
CA PRO A 232 0.59 5.50 -17.05
C PRO A 232 -0.43 4.47 -17.57
N VAL A 233 -0.45 4.19 -18.88
CA VAL A 233 -1.32 3.20 -19.54
C VAL A 233 -1.14 1.81 -18.94
N HIS A 234 0.03 1.48 -18.40
CA HIS A 234 0.27 0.22 -17.71
C HIS A 234 -0.64 0.03 -16.48
N LEU A 235 -1.12 1.10 -15.83
CA LEU A 235 -2.09 1.00 -14.74
C LEU A 235 -3.46 0.50 -15.22
N LEU A 236 -3.80 0.66 -16.51
CA LEU A 236 -5.02 0.07 -17.09
C LEU A 236 -4.94 -1.46 -17.15
N LEU A 237 -3.73 -2.04 -17.12
CA LEU A 237 -3.53 -3.49 -17.08
C LEU A 237 -4.00 -4.11 -15.75
N PHE A 238 -4.26 -3.31 -14.71
CA PHE A 238 -4.85 -3.82 -13.47
C PHE A 238 -6.24 -4.43 -13.69
N GLY A 239 -7.02 -3.93 -14.65
CA GLY A 239 -8.33 -4.51 -15.00
C GLY A 239 -8.20 -5.96 -15.51
N PRO A 240 -7.47 -6.20 -16.62
CA PRO A 240 -7.17 -7.55 -17.08
C PRO A 240 -6.50 -8.43 -16.01
N TYR A 241 -5.59 -7.86 -15.21
CA TYR A 241 -4.92 -8.62 -14.15
C TYR A 241 -5.88 -9.05 -13.03
N ALA A 242 -6.90 -8.26 -12.70
CA ALA A 242 -7.95 -8.67 -11.77
C ALA A 242 -8.67 -9.95 -12.24
N VAL A 243 -8.86 -10.12 -13.55
CA VAL A 243 -9.41 -11.37 -14.12
C VAL A 243 -8.48 -12.55 -13.87
N VAL A 244 -7.16 -12.36 -14.03
CA VAL A 244 -6.16 -13.40 -13.71
C VAL A 244 -6.23 -13.78 -12.23
N LEU A 245 -6.40 -12.80 -11.32
CA LEU A 245 -6.57 -13.07 -9.90
C LEU A 245 -7.86 -13.84 -9.59
N VAL A 246 -8.96 -13.56 -10.30
CA VAL A 246 -10.22 -14.33 -10.20
C VAL A 246 -10.00 -15.77 -10.68
N VAL A 247 -9.29 -15.97 -11.79
CA VAL A 247 -8.94 -17.32 -12.26
C VAL A 247 -8.11 -18.06 -11.21
N ALA A 248 -7.10 -17.42 -10.63
CA ALA A 248 -6.30 -18.00 -9.55
C ALA A 248 -7.15 -18.39 -8.33
N TRP A 249 -8.11 -17.53 -7.96
CA TRP A 249 -9.08 -17.83 -6.90
C TRP A 249 -9.89 -19.09 -7.24
N VAL A 250 -10.53 -19.13 -8.41
CA VAL A 250 -11.39 -20.27 -8.82
C VAL A 250 -10.58 -21.56 -8.89
N LEU A 251 -9.36 -21.52 -9.43
CA LEU A 251 -8.48 -22.68 -9.50
C LEU A 251 -8.12 -23.20 -8.10
N GLU A 252 -7.67 -22.34 -7.20
CA GLU A 252 -7.34 -22.75 -5.82
C GLU A 252 -8.58 -23.29 -5.08
N ALA A 253 -9.75 -22.65 -5.24
CA ALA A 253 -11.01 -23.12 -4.67
C ALA A 253 -11.37 -24.53 -5.19
N THR A 254 -11.23 -24.76 -6.49
CA THR A 254 -11.53 -26.05 -7.13
C THR A 254 -10.58 -27.15 -6.70
N VAL A 255 -9.30 -26.84 -6.54
CA VAL A 255 -8.31 -27.80 -6.03
C VAL A 255 -8.60 -28.14 -4.57
N ARG A 256 -8.91 -27.14 -3.74
CA ARG A 256 -9.20 -27.34 -2.32
C ARG A 256 -10.47 -28.15 -2.07
N SER A 257 -11.53 -27.92 -2.85
CA SER A 257 -12.77 -28.69 -2.73
C SER A 257 -12.55 -30.17 -3.04
N ARG A 258 -11.63 -30.51 -3.95
CA ARG A 258 -11.28 -31.89 -4.30
C ARG A 258 -10.37 -32.60 -3.29
N VAL A 259 -9.42 -31.89 -2.69
CA VAL A 259 -8.35 -32.52 -1.88
C VAL A 259 -8.69 -32.62 -0.40
N ARG A 260 -9.57 -31.75 0.15
CA ARG A 260 -9.77 -31.70 1.62
C ARG A 260 -11.21 -31.46 2.11
N GLY A 261 -12.21 -31.33 1.23
CA GLY A 261 -13.55 -30.89 1.65
C GLY A 261 -13.54 -29.54 2.42
N TRP A 262 -12.43 -28.80 2.30
CA TRP A 262 -12.15 -27.63 3.12
C TRP A 262 -12.68 -26.39 2.42
N ASP A 263 -14.00 -26.25 2.41
CA ASP A 263 -14.69 -25.02 2.01
C ASP A 263 -14.63 -23.99 3.15
N GLY A 264 -13.42 -23.53 3.48
CA GLY A 264 -13.23 -22.34 4.30
C GLY A 264 -13.02 -22.52 5.82
N GLY A 265 -13.19 -23.71 6.41
CA GLY A 265 -12.86 -23.93 7.85
C GLY A 265 -13.41 -22.83 8.77
N ARG A 266 -12.59 -22.27 9.67
CA ARG A 266 -12.97 -21.17 10.60
C ARG A 266 -13.53 -19.89 9.94
N PHE A 267 -13.48 -19.76 8.61
CA PHE A 267 -14.08 -18.64 7.87
C PHE A 267 -15.55 -18.84 7.51
N VAL A 268 -16.02 -20.09 7.53
CA VAL A 268 -17.43 -20.44 7.41
C VAL A 268 -17.83 -20.85 8.80
N SER A 269 -18.57 -20.00 9.51
CA SER A 269 -19.23 -20.40 10.75
C SER A 269 -19.87 -21.79 10.56
N ASP A 270 -19.75 -22.67 11.55
CA ASP A 270 -20.57 -23.87 11.67
C ASP A 270 -22.05 -23.44 11.74
N GLY A 271 -22.62 -23.17 10.57
CA GLY A 271 -24.00 -22.78 10.34
C GLY A 271 -24.61 -23.87 9.48
N GLY A 272 -24.81 -25.03 10.10
CA GLY A 272 -25.35 -26.21 9.46
C GLY A 272 -25.77 -27.22 10.52
N THR A 273 -27.02 -27.07 10.96
CA THR A 273 -27.85 -27.94 11.82
C THR A 273 -27.46 -28.09 13.28
#